data_AF-A0A0U3RRY8-F1
#
_entry.id   AF-A0A0U3RRY8-F1
#
_cell.length_a   1.000
_cell.length_b   1.000
_cell.length_c   1.000
_cell.angle_alpha   90.00
_cell.angle_beta   90.00
_cell.angle_gamma   90.00
#
_symmetry.space_group_name_H-M   'P 1'
#
loop_
_entity.id
_entity.type
_entity.pdbx_description
1 polymer ?
#
loop_
_entity_poly.entity_id
_entity_poly.type
_entity_poly.pdbx_seq_one_letter_code
_entity_poly.pdbx_strand_id
1 'polypeptide(L)'
;MLKIIKNKYDKSNMGECIVKLSKAGLIMIILIVVGTFPEGYSQTENKASIIVEVNPNLELFAVVYILAFNGSDPFIIAPEDYINDVLTYFAPYKEHEAVEYIRKILDKSYPYYHRDSVIMDLSTRLVALDYLPNETNLGDLKPLAEFAKESNFMEFYKAHEKEYAEYTSSIKPYLLGVPKLHREFFGYAAKEYRVEYSYSLRIRAHAEFQGGTVYCIDYIYPSKYEEEKIQDVVAIFHEFTHPFVNNFLGKTYKLFENKSYYLDEIKNQLPMTTMYDSAHFGSFIQYLNEVLTESLAEYFALESGVPQESVKYRTLKLSSGLYPLEDFLKEYKYFEKIRKDNETLLDYAPTMAEHMGEWATPENISRYFNKRAPVMGLPLINRGTYLGKIVIVYGTQNPDKSGVEYDKKTAEELREFLENSFIIGYSNAPKIIVKEDVNLTDEDLRGNLILIGGPVANEITRKLNDQLPVAFVHYEDGWSLKRNPSAVEDFGAFLLTPDNLIELPLNSTIPYDESMGVLQTIRNPWNEKNYIMVLAGLTRYGTKNISKNLNFIVSYKIFGGNYTELGFYKQYKG
;
A
#
# COMPACT_ATOMS: atom_id res chain seq x y z
N MET A 1 7.38 -57.58 43.97
CA MET A 1 7.80 -58.96 43.65
C MET A 1 9.19 -58.91 43.06
N LEU A 2 10.11 -59.60 43.72
CA LEU A 2 11.57 -59.51 43.57
C LEU A 2 12.10 -60.20 42.29
N LYS A 3 13.00 -59.49 41.59
CA LYS A 3 14.36 -59.89 41.17
C LYS A 3 14.59 -61.18 40.33
N ILE A 4 15.53 -61.01 39.37
CA ILE A 4 16.63 -61.94 38.95
C ILE A 4 16.33 -62.84 37.72
N ILE A 5 16.92 -62.55 36.52
CA ILE A 5 18.29 -62.91 36.00
C ILE A 5 18.22 -64.29 35.26
N LYS A 6 18.87 -64.63 34.13
CA LYS A 6 20.06 -64.15 33.38
C LYS A 6 20.17 -64.92 32.04
N ASN A 7 20.86 -64.30 31.05
CA ASN A 7 21.86 -64.88 30.12
C ASN A 7 21.44 -65.96 29.08
N LYS A 8 22.04 -66.11 27.89
CA LYS A 8 23.24 -65.57 27.20
C LYS A 8 23.24 -66.11 25.73
N TYR A 9 23.70 -65.31 24.75
CA TYR A 9 24.37 -65.64 23.44
C TYR A 9 23.61 -66.51 22.40
N ASP A 10 23.78 -66.42 21.07
CA ASP A 10 24.89 -65.92 20.25
C ASP A 10 24.45 -65.52 18.81
N LYS A 11 25.37 -64.83 18.11
CA LYS A 11 25.34 -64.29 16.74
C LYS A 11 25.22 -65.35 15.63
N SER A 12 24.47 -65.05 14.57
CA SER A 12 24.86 -65.13 13.14
C SER A 12 23.62 -65.19 12.22
N ASN A 13 23.76 -64.66 11.00
CA ASN A 13 22.82 -64.65 9.88
C ASN A 13 21.77 -63.53 9.83
N MET A 14 22.13 -62.41 9.19
CA MET A 14 21.24 -61.82 8.19
C MET A 14 22.10 -61.39 6.99
N GLY A 15 22.02 -62.21 5.94
CA GLY A 15 22.64 -61.98 4.65
C GLY A 15 21.90 -60.91 3.86
N GLU A 16 22.67 -60.32 2.95
CA GLU A 16 22.30 -59.32 1.96
C GLU A 16 21.05 -59.72 1.15
N CYS A 17 20.09 -58.80 1.05
CA CYS A 17 19.02 -58.87 0.07
C CYS A 17 19.30 -57.82 -1.02
N ILE A 18 20.18 -58.16 -1.97
CA ILE A 18 20.37 -57.39 -3.20
C ILE A 18 19.22 -57.75 -4.14
N VAL A 19 18.23 -56.87 -4.24
CA VAL A 19 17.18 -56.97 -5.27
C VAL A 19 17.79 -56.55 -6.60
N LYS A 20 18.06 -57.53 -7.48
CA LYS A 20 18.39 -57.27 -8.89
C LYS A 20 17.15 -56.72 -9.61
N LEU A 21 17.09 -55.40 -9.76
CA LEU A 21 16.17 -54.74 -10.68
C LEU A 21 16.52 -55.13 -12.13
N SER A 22 15.53 -55.63 -12.86
CA SER A 22 15.67 -55.92 -14.29
C SER A 22 15.85 -54.61 -15.08
N LYS A 23 16.51 -54.67 -16.25
CA LYS A 23 16.68 -53.50 -17.13
C LYS A 23 15.35 -52.79 -17.49
N ALA A 24 14.22 -53.51 -17.46
CA ALA A 24 12.88 -52.93 -17.64
C ALA A 24 12.39 -52.13 -16.41
N GLY A 25 12.76 -52.54 -15.20
CA GLY A 25 12.44 -51.82 -13.95
C GLY A 25 13.24 -50.52 -13.78
N LEU A 26 14.48 -50.48 -14.28
CA LEU A 26 15.29 -49.26 -14.29
C LEU A 26 14.76 -48.23 -15.30
N ILE A 27 14.23 -48.67 -16.45
CA ILE A 27 13.61 -47.80 -17.47
C ILE A 27 12.29 -47.21 -16.97
N MET A 28 11.49 -47.96 -16.19
CA MET A 28 10.25 -47.42 -15.60
C MET A 28 10.51 -46.40 -14.48
N ILE A 29 11.56 -46.56 -13.67
CA ILE A 29 11.91 -45.56 -12.64
C ILE A 29 12.49 -44.29 -13.29
N ILE A 30 13.22 -44.42 -14.41
CA ILE A 30 13.65 -43.26 -15.20
C ILE A 30 12.45 -42.57 -15.89
N LEU A 31 11.44 -43.31 -16.36
CA LEU A 31 10.22 -42.71 -16.93
C LEU A 31 9.30 -42.07 -15.88
N ILE A 32 9.29 -42.56 -14.64
CA ILE A 32 8.49 -41.97 -13.54
C ILE A 32 9.20 -40.74 -12.94
N VAL A 33 10.54 -40.66 -12.98
CA VAL A 33 11.29 -39.46 -12.56
C VAL A 33 11.39 -38.41 -13.70
N VAL A 34 11.11 -38.78 -14.95
CA VAL A 34 10.97 -37.84 -16.08
C VAL A 34 9.52 -37.35 -16.26
N GLY A 35 8.54 -37.97 -15.60
CA GLY A 35 7.10 -37.68 -15.76
C GLY A 35 6.47 -36.69 -14.76
N THR A 36 7.24 -36.06 -13.87
CA THR A 36 6.74 -35.04 -12.93
C THR A 36 7.37 -33.66 -13.12
N PHE A 37 8.14 -33.48 -14.20
CA PHE A 37 8.49 -32.15 -14.68
C PHE A 37 7.44 -31.73 -15.71
N PRO A 38 6.84 -30.53 -15.61
CA PRO A 38 6.19 -29.92 -16.75
C PRO A 38 7.18 -29.96 -17.92
N GLU A 39 6.75 -30.58 -19.01
CA GLU A 39 7.55 -30.73 -20.22
C GLU A 39 8.22 -29.41 -20.60
N GLY A 40 9.53 -29.50 -20.83
CA GLY A 40 10.40 -28.55 -21.52
C GLY A 40 9.90 -27.12 -21.64
N TYR A 41 10.39 -26.25 -20.75
CA TYR A 41 10.80 -24.92 -21.19
C TYR A 41 11.93 -25.10 -22.21
N SER A 42 11.53 -25.30 -23.47
CA SER A 42 12.38 -25.01 -24.61
C SER A 42 12.93 -23.60 -24.42
N GLN A 43 14.25 -23.44 -24.45
CA GLN A 43 14.95 -22.15 -24.59
C GLN A 43 14.74 -21.53 -25.99
N THR A 44 13.57 -21.75 -26.60
CA THR A 44 13.08 -20.86 -27.65
C THR A 44 12.60 -19.61 -26.96
N GLU A 45 13.19 -18.47 -27.31
CA GLU A 45 12.76 -17.12 -26.96
C GLU A 45 11.30 -16.86 -27.37
N ASN A 46 10.33 -17.47 -26.69
CA ASN A 46 8.99 -16.91 -26.63
C ASN A 46 9.14 -15.65 -25.78
N LYS A 47 9.32 -14.50 -26.45
CA LYS A 47 9.26 -13.19 -25.81
C LYS A 47 7.92 -13.12 -25.09
N ALA A 48 7.96 -13.04 -23.77
CA ALA A 48 6.75 -12.88 -22.98
C ALA A 48 6.01 -11.62 -23.44
N SER A 49 4.69 -11.73 -23.60
CA SER A 49 3.82 -10.62 -23.98
C SER A 49 3.50 -9.77 -22.75
N ILE A 50 3.38 -8.46 -22.95
CA ILE A 50 2.86 -7.51 -21.96
C ILE A 50 1.67 -6.80 -22.57
N ILE A 51 0.53 -6.95 -21.92
CA ILE A 51 -0.74 -6.35 -22.32
C ILE A 51 -1.17 -5.42 -21.18
N VAL A 52 -1.60 -4.23 -21.55
CA VAL A 52 -2.12 -3.22 -20.62
C VAL A 52 -3.37 -2.68 -21.30
N GLU A 53 -4.53 -2.96 -20.73
CA GLU A 53 -5.81 -2.57 -21.31
C GLU A 53 -6.85 -2.24 -20.26
N VAL A 54 -7.85 -1.46 -20.65
CA VAL A 54 -9.14 -1.48 -19.96
C VAL A 54 -9.82 -2.76 -20.42
N ASN A 55 -10.13 -3.66 -19.51
CA ASN A 55 -10.67 -4.95 -19.90
C ASN A 55 -12.15 -4.79 -20.29
N PRO A 56 -12.60 -5.25 -21.48
CA PRO A 56 -13.99 -5.10 -21.90
C PRO A 56 -14.98 -5.85 -21.00
N ASN A 57 -14.59 -6.95 -20.35
CA ASN A 57 -15.45 -7.65 -19.39
C ASN A 57 -15.56 -6.90 -18.06
N LEU A 58 -14.47 -6.28 -17.58
CA LEU A 58 -14.51 -5.43 -16.38
C LEU A 58 -15.34 -4.17 -16.63
N GLU A 59 -15.19 -3.56 -17.80
CA GLU A 59 -15.95 -2.35 -18.15
C GLU A 59 -17.43 -2.66 -18.41
N LEU A 60 -17.76 -3.81 -19.01
CA LEU A 60 -19.13 -4.31 -19.09
C LEU A 60 -19.77 -4.43 -17.71
N PHE A 61 -19.06 -5.04 -16.76
CA PHE A 61 -19.51 -5.14 -15.39
C PHE A 61 -19.72 -3.75 -14.77
N ALA A 62 -18.77 -2.83 -14.96
CA ALA A 62 -18.86 -1.47 -14.44
C ALA A 62 -20.05 -0.67 -15.02
N VAL A 63 -20.33 -0.79 -16.32
CA VAL A 63 -21.50 -0.19 -16.97
C VAL A 63 -22.81 -0.69 -16.36
N VAL A 64 -22.94 -2.02 -16.18
CA VAL A 64 -24.14 -2.59 -15.55
C VAL A 64 -24.25 -2.15 -14.09
N TYR A 65 -23.12 -2.01 -13.39
CA TYR A 65 -23.07 -1.47 -12.03
C TYR A 65 -23.54 0.00 -11.95
N ILE A 66 -23.10 0.85 -12.88
CA ILE A 66 -23.57 2.25 -12.98
C ILE A 66 -25.09 2.30 -13.15
N LEU A 67 -25.66 1.44 -14.01
CA LEU A 67 -27.13 1.35 -14.18
C LEU A 67 -27.83 0.84 -12.92
N ALA A 68 -27.25 -0.15 -12.24
CA ALA A 68 -27.80 -0.73 -11.02
C ALA A 68 -28.00 0.31 -9.92
N PHE A 69 -27.06 1.26 -9.81
CA PHE A 69 -27.05 2.28 -8.77
C PHE A 69 -27.23 3.72 -9.28
N ASN A 70 -27.68 3.87 -10.53
CA ASN A 70 -27.99 5.15 -11.18
C ASN A 70 -26.85 6.18 -11.05
N GLY A 71 -25.61 5.75 -11.32
CA GLY A 71 -24.42 6.60 -11.25
C GLY A 71 -24.01 7.03 -9.84
N SER A 72 -24.66 6.54 -8.78
CA SER A 72 -24.47 7.03 -7.41
C SER A 72 -24.19 5.90 -6.42
N ASP A 73 -22.92 5.50 -6.34
CA ASP A 73 -22.37 4.57 -5.34
C ASP A 73 -20.87 4.84 -5.13
N PRO A 74 -20.31 4.70 -3.91
CA PRO A 74 -18.89 4.96 -3.63
C PRO A 74 -17.88 4.12 -4.43
N PHE A 75 -18.28 3.02 -5.07
CA PHE A 75 -17.39 2.27 -5.97
C PHE A 75 -17.31 2.86 -7.38
N ILE A 76 -18.23 3.75 -7.77
CA ILE A 76 -18.22 4.38 -9.10
C ILE A 76 -17.21 5.53 -9.08
N ILE A 77 -16.24 5.46 -9.99
CA ILE A 77 -15.10 6.40 -10.07
C ILE A 77 -15.00 7.09 -11.44
N ALA A 78 -15.83 6.69 -12.40
CA ALA A 78 -15.88 7.28 -13.73
C ALA A 78 -16.11 8.80 -13.66
N PRO A 79 -15.55 9.58 -14.61
CA PRO A 79 -15.90 10.99 -14.78
C PRO A 79 -17.41 11.19 -14.99
N GLU A 80 -17.94 12.33 -14.56
CA GLU A 80 -19.38 12.62 -14.63
C GLU A 80 -19.93 12.55 -16.07
N ASP A 81 -19.17 13.04 -17.04
CA ASP A 81 -19.56 12.98 -18.46
C ASP A 81 -19.68 11.52 -18.95
N TYR A 82 -18.74 10.65 -18.55
CA TYR A 82 -18.81 9.22 -18.88
C TYR A 82 -20.01 8.54 -18.21
N ILE A 83 -20.30 8.86 -16.94
CA ILE A 83 -21.50 8.35 -16.25
C ILE A 83 -22.76 8.76 -17.03
N ASN A 84 -22.84 10.01 -17.50
CA ASN A 84 -23.96 10.49 -18.28
C ASN A 84 -24.09 9.75 -19.62
N ASP A 85 -22.98 9.46 -20.29
CA ASP A 85 -22.97 8.67 -21.52
C ASP A 85 -23.46 7.25 -21.28
N VAL A 86 -23.03 6.58 -20.20
CA VAL A 86 -23.54 5.26 -19.80
C VAL A 86 -25.05 5.30 -19.56
N LEU A 87 -25.52 6.22 -18.71
CA LEU A 87 -26.94 6.31 -18.35
C LEU A 87 -27.82 6.67 -19.55
N THR A 88 -27.28 7.41 -20.53
CA THR A 88 -27.99 7.79 -21.75
C THR A 88 -28.02 6.64 -22.75
N TYR A 89 -26.87 6.07 -23.09
CA TYR A 89 -26.75 5.01 -24.10
C TYR A 89 -27.51 3.75 -23.68
N PHE A 90 -27.40 3.36 -22.40
CA PHE A 90 -28.00 2.14 -21.88
C PHE A 90 -29.35 2.34 -21.19
N ALA A 91 -29.97 3.53 -21.28
CA ALA A 91 -31.28 3.82 -20.70
C ALA A 91 -32.37 2.76 -21.00
N PRO A 92 -32.46 2.18 -22.22
CA PRO A 92 -33.45 1.14 -22.51
C PRO A 92 -33.27 -0.16 -21.71
N TYR A 93 -32.09 -0.41 -21.14
CA TYR A 93 -31.72 -1.66 -20.46
C TYR A 93 -31.69 -1.54 -18.93
N LYS A 94 -32.21 -0.45 -18.35
CA LYS A 94 -32.20 -0.20 -16.90
C LYS A 94 -32.94 -1.26 -16.04
N GLU A 95 -33.85 -2.01 -16.65
CA GLU A 95 -34.60 -3.11 -16.03
C GLU A 95 -34.14 -4.49 -16.55
N HIS A 96 -32.98 -4.56 -17.23
CA HIS A 96 -32.44 -5.80 -17.75
C HIS A 96 -32.01 -6.74 -16.61
N GLU A 97 -32.10 -8.06 -16.83
CA GLU A 97 -31.79 -9.08 -15.80
C GLU A 97 -30.39 -8.91 -15.18
N ALA A 98 -29.41 -8.48 -15.98
CA ALA A 98 -28.06 -8.15 -15.51
C ALA A 98 -28.05 -7.06 -14.42
N VAL A 99 -28.87 -6.02 -14.58
CA VAL A 99 -28.97 -4.91 -13.61
C VAL A 99 -29.56 -5.42 -12.30
N GLU A 100 -30.61 -6.23 -12.37
CA GLU A 100 -31.23 -6.88 -11.21
C GLU A 100 -30.27 -7.85 -10.50
N TYR A 101 -29.49 -8.62 -11.26
CA TYR A 101 -28.45 -9.48 -10.71
C TYR A 101 -27.43 -8.68 -9.90
N ILE A 102 -26.90 -7.59 -10.46
CA ILE A 102 -25.93 -6.73 -9.75
C ILE A 102 -26.54 -6.08 -8.51
N ARG A 103 -27.78 -5.56 -8.58
CA ARG A 103 -28.48 -5.03 -7.40
C ARG A 103 -28.58 -6.05 -6.27
N LYS A 104 -28.84 -7.32 -6.61
CA LYS A 104 -28.98 -8.41 -5.65
C LYS A 104 -27.65 -8.81 -5.00
N ILE A 105 -26.58 -8.98 -5.76
CA ILE A 105 -25.30 -9.46 -5.22
C ILE A 105 -24.49 -8.35 -4.54
N LEU A 106 -24.78 -7.08 -4.84
CA LEU A 106 -24.07 -5.91 -4.31
C LEU A 106 -25.03 -4.92 -3.62
N ASP A 107 -26.08 -5.45 -2.97
CA ASP A 107 -27.10 -4.67 -2.26
C ASP A 107 -26.47 -3.65 -1.29
N LYS A 108 -27.02 -2.42 -1.27
CA LYS A 108 -26.51 -1.29 -0.47
C LYS A 108 -26.61 -1.51 1.04
N SER A 109 -27.41 -2.48 1.49
CA SER A 109 -27.48 -2.89 2.89
C SER A 109 -26.25 -3.68 3.35
N TYR A 110 -25.47 -4.24 2.43
CA TYR A 110 -24.23 -4.92 2.78
C TYR A 110 -23.12 -3.92 3.17
N PRO A 111 -22.28 -4.28 4.15
CA PRO A 111 -21.11 -3.47 4.49
C PRO A 111 -20.18 -3.27 3.29
N TYR A 112 -19.51 -2.12 3.25
CA TYR A 112 -18.56 -1.77 2.17
C TYR A 112 -17.56 -2.88 1.89
N TYR A 113 -16.92 -3.44 2.93
CA TYR A 113 -15.91 -4.49 2.77
C TYR A 113 -16.44 -5.78 2.14
N HIS A 114 -17.74 -6.10 2.35
CA HIS A 114 -18.35 -7.28 1.74
C HIS A 114 -18.55 -7.06 0.25
N ARG A 115 -19.08 -5.89 -0.13
CA ARG A 115 -19.27 -5.49 -1.54
C ARG A 115 -17.94 -5.42 -2.29
N ASP A 116 -16.91 -4.87 -1.65
CA ASP A 116 -15.53 -4.82 -2.17
C ASP A 116 -14.97 -6.22 -2.46
N SER A 117 -15.15 -7.18 -1.54
CA SER A 117 -14.74 -8.58 -1.76
C SER A 117 -15.48 -9.24 -2.92
N VAL A 118 -16.79 -9.00 -3.05
CA VAL A 118 -17.59 -9.56 -4.16
C VAL A 118 -17.16 -8.95 -5.50
N ILE A 119 -16.86 -7.65 -5.54
CA ILE A 119 -16.31 -6.97 -6.74
C ILE A 119 -14.96 -7.59 -7.13
N MET A 120 -14.07 -7.80 -6.17
CA MET A 120 -12.76 -8.42 -6.39
C MET A 120 -12.91 -9.84 -6.97
N ASP A 121 -13.67 -10.71 -6.32
CA ASP A 121 -13.91 -12.10 -6.77
C ASP A 121 -14.52 -12.17 -8.18
N LEU A 122 -15.47 -11.28 -8.47
CA LEU A 122 -16.09 -11.19 -9.79
C LEU A 122 -15.08 -10.73 -10.85
N SER A 123 -14.22 -9.76 -10.51
CA SER A 123 -13.20 -9.23 -11.41
C SER A 123 -12.18 -10.30 -11.79
N THR A 124 -11.70 -11.09 -10.82
CA THR A 124 -10.81 -12.23 -11.07
C THR A 124 -11.41 -13.22 -12.07
N ARG A 125 -12.72 -13.52 -11.94
CA ARG A 125 -13.41 -14.43 -12.85
C ARG A 125 -13.57 -13.84 -14.25
N LEU A 126 -13.80 -12.53 -14.37
CA LEU A 126 -14.06 -11.85 -15.64
C LEU A 126 -12.80 -11.72 -16.51
N VAL A 127 -11.63 -11.46 -15.91
CA VAL A 127 -10.37 -11.32 -16.66
C VAL A 127 -9.82 -12.66 -17.16
N ALA A 128 -10.25 -13.76 -16.55
CA ALA A 128 -9.84 -15.11 -16.93
C ALA A 128 -10.58 -15.66 -18.16
N LEU A 129 -11.59 -14.95 -18.66
CA LEU A 129 -12.44 -15.35 -19.77
C LEU A 129 -12.07 -14.57 -21.03
N ASP A 130 -12.36 -15.15 -22.20
CA ASP A 130 -12.45 -14.36 -23.42
C ASP A 130 -13.58 -13.32 -23.28
N TYR A 131 -13.79 -12.49 -24.31
CA TYR A 131 -14.90 -11.53 -24.29
C TYR A 131 -16.23 -12.25 -23.98
N LEU A 132 -16.86 -11.87 -22.86
CA LEU A 132 -17.89 -12.64 -22.15
C LEU A 132 -19.05 -13.13 -23.04
N PRO A 133 -19.57 -12.35 -24.00
CA PRO A 133 -20.56 -12.83 -24.98
C PRO A 133 -20.19 -14.07 -25.80
N ASN A 134 -18.90 -14.36 -25.98
CA ASN A 134 -18.41 -15.48 -26.77
C ASN A 134 -18.27 -16.78 -25.95
N GLU A 135 -18.36 -16.68 -24.63
CA GLU A 135 -18.23 -17.82 -23.71
C GLU A 135 -19.50 -18.68 -23.69
N THR A 136 -19.30 -19.97 -23.39
CA THR A 136 -20.39 -20.97 -23.41
C THR A 136 -20.82 -21.43 -22.01
N ASN A 137 -19.91 -21.44 -21.04
CA ASN A 137 -20.15 -21.94 -19.68
C ASN A 137 -20.13 -20.80 -18.65
N LEU A 138 -21.11 -19.91 -18.74
CA LEU A 138 -21.12 -18.64 -18.01
C LEU A 138 -21.68 -18.72 -16.58
N GLY A 139 -22.46 -19.74 -16.25
CA GLY A 139 -23.10 -19.85 -14.93
C GLY A 139 -23.92 -18.61 -14.58
N ASP A 140 -23.63 -18.00 -13.44
CA ASP A 140 -24.24 -16.76 -12.94
C ASP A 140 -23.82 -15.49 -13.71
N LEU A 141 -22.81 -15.55 -14.59
CA LEU A 141 -22.40 -14.43 -15.45
C LEU A 141 -23.24 -14.30 -16.72
N LYS A 142 -24.13 -15.27 -16.98
CA LYS A 142 -24.98 -15.30 -18.18
C LYS A 142 -25.75 -13.99 -18.41
N PRO A 143 -26.37 -13.35 -17.40
CA PRO A 143 -27.08 -12.09 -17.60
C PRO A 143 -26.19 -10.96 -18.14
N LEU A 144 -24.92 -10.87 -17.70
CA LEU A 144 -23.97 -9.86 -18.20
C LEU A 144 -23.66 -10.08 -19.69
N ALA A 145 -23.48 -11.33 -20.11
CA ALA A 145 -23.24 -11.66 -21.52
C ALA A 145 -24.46 -11.35 -22.41
N GLU A 146 -25.67 -11.61 -21.93
CA GLU A 146 -26.92 -11.28 -22.63
C GLU A 146 -27.08 -9.75 -22.74
N PHE A 147 -26.82 -9.01 -21.66
CA PHE A 147 -26.82 -7.54 -21.67
C PHE A 147 -25.87 -7.00 -22.74
N ALA A 148 -24.63 -7.49 -22.80
CA ALA A 148 -23.65 -7.04 -23.78
C ALA A 148 -24.09 -7.28 -25.24
N LYS A 149 -24.76 -8.40 -25.51
CA LYS A 149 -25.29 -8.72 -26.85
C LYS A 149 -26.46 -7.82 -27.21
N GLU A 150 -27.41 -7.66 -26.31
CA GLU A 150 -28.66 -6.94 -26.57
C GLU A 150 -28.44 -5.42 -26.65
N SER A 151 -27.49 -4.89 -25.88
CA SER A 151 -27.18 -3.46 -25.82
C SER A 151 -26.11 -2.99 -26.81
N ASN A 152 -25.52 -3.91 -27.58
CA ASN A 152 -24.36 -3.64 -28.42
C ASN A 152 -23.21 -2.96 -27.64
N PHE A 153 -22.86 -3.52 -26.49
CA PHE A 153 -21.85 -2.95 -25.58
C PHE A 153 -20.52 -2.63 -26.28
N MET A 154 -20.06 -3.46 -27.22
CA MET A 154 -18.79 -3.21 -27.91
C MET A 154 -18.80 -1.95 -28.79
N GLU A 155 -19.97 -1.49 -29.26
CA GLU A 155 -20.05 -0.20 -29.96
C GLU A 155 -19.76 0.95 -28.98
N PHE A 156 -20.38 0.92 -27.80
CA PHE A 156 -20.12 1.87 -26.72
C PHE A 156 -18.66 1.84 -26.26
N TYR A 157 -18.12 0.64 -26.00
CA TYR A 157 -16.72 0.46 -25.58
C TYR A 157 -15.74 1.05 -26.60
N LYS A 158 -15.95 0.78 -27.90
CA LYS A 158 -15.09 1.32 -28.97
C LYS A 158 -15.20 2.83 -29.11
N ALA A 159 -16.36 3.41 -28.81
CA ALA A 159 -16.52 4.87 -28.84
C ALA A 159 -15.62 5.58 -27.81
N HIS A 160 -15.26 4.90 -26.71
CA HIS A 160 -14.43 5.42 -25.62
C HIS A 160 -12.99 4.89 -25.62
N GLU A 161 -12.59 4.10 -26.63
CA GLU A 161 -11.27 3.47 -26.70
C GLU A 161 -10.11 4.47 -26.62
N LYS A 162 -10.30 5.68 -27.15
CA LYS A 162 -9.31 6.75 -27.07
C LYS A 162 -9.04 7.16 -25.62
N GLU A 163 -10.09 7.31 -24.81
CA GLU A 163 -9.96 7.70 -23.40
C GLU A 163 -9.26 6.60 -22.60
N TYR A 164 -9.59 5.33 -22.87
CA TYR A 164 -8.90 4.19 -22.27
C TYR A 164 -7.41 4.13 -22.65
N ALA A 165 -7.09 4.46 -23.91
CA ALA A 165 -5.72 4.46 -24.41
C ALA A 165 -4.83 5.54 -23.76
N GLU A 166 -5.40 6.68 -23.35
CA GLU A 166 -4.67 7.77 -22.71
C GLU A 166 -4.03 7.34 -21.38
N TYR A 167 -4.71 6.48 -20.61
CA TYR A 167 -4.17 5.94 -19.35
C TYR A 167 -3.21 4.77 -19.56
N THR A 168 -3.58 3.82 -20.42
CA THR A 168 -2.81 2.57 -20.59
C THR A 168 -1.50 2.79 -21.34
N SER A 169 -1.43 3.78 -22.24
CA SER A 169 -0.23 4.04 -23.04
C SER A 169 0.92 4.68 -22.26
N SER A 170 0.64 5.45 -21.20
CA SER A 170 1.68 6.15 -20.44
C SER A 170 2.49 5.22 -19.54
N ILE A 171 1.88 4.15 -19.04
CA ILE A 171 2.52 3.22 -18.08
C ILE A 171 3.25 2.07 -18.76
N LYS A 172 2.77 1.64 -19.93
CA LYS A 172 3.29 0.47 -20.66
C LYS A 172 4.82 0.50 -20.89
N PRO A 173 5.47 1.64 -21.19
CA PRO A 173 6.92 1.68 -21.39
C PRO A 173 7.73 1.17 -20.18
N TYR A 174 7.28 1.45 -18.95
CA TYR A 174 7.96 0.99 -17.74
C TYR A 174 7.87 -0.54 -17.58
N LEU A 175 6.78 -1.16 -18.04
CA LEU A 175 6.53 -2.57 -17.78
C LEU A 175 7.30 -3.51 -18.74
N LEU A 176 7.85 -2.99 -19.85
CA LEU A 176 8.52 -3.78 -20.89
C LEU A 176 9.67 -4.67 -20.37
N GLY A 177 10.31 -4.27 -19.27
CA GLY A 177 11.42 -4.98 -18.65
C GLY A 177 11.01 -6.14 -17.72
N VAL A 178 9.74 -6.20 -17.28
CA VAL A 178 9.27 -7.13 -16.22
C VAL A 178 9.68 -8.60 -16.48
N PRO A 179 9.45 -9.19 -17.68
CA PRO A 179 9.80 -10.60 -17.90
C PRO A 179 11.30 -10.88 -17.81
N LYS A 180 12.14 -9.91 -18.20
CA LYS A 180 13.59 -10.03 -18.08
C LYS A 180 14.00 -10.02 -16.62
N LEU A 181 13.52 -9.04 -15.86
CA LEU A 181 13.82 -8.87 -14.44
C LEU A 181 13.40 -10.10 -13.62
N HIS A 182 12.19 -10.63 -13.86
CA HIS A 182 11.74 -11.85 -13.18
C HIS A 182 12.59 -13.06 -13.55
N ARG A 183 12.99 -13.21 -14.81
CA ARG A 183 13.88 -14.30 -15.24
C ARG A 183 15.24 -14.21 -14.55
N GLU A 184 15.80 -13.02 -14.44
CA GLU A 184 17.10 -12.77 -13.81
C GLU A 184 17.07 -13.06 -12.30
N PHE A 185 16.02 -12.63 -11.60
CA PHE A 185 15.91 -12.82 -10.15
C PHE A 185 15.41 -14.22 -9.76
N PHE A 186 14.47 -14.78 -10.49
CA PHE A 186 13.79 -16.03 -10.10
C PHE A 186 14.16 -17.23 -10.97
N GLY A 187 14.93 -17.03 -12.05
CA GLY A 187 15.29 -18.08 -13.01
C GLY A 187 14.18 -18.41 -14.01
N TYR A 188 13.01 -17.78 -13.91
CA TYR A 188 11.86 -17.98 -14.81
C TYR A 188 11.01 -16.71 -14.91
N ALA A 189 10.17 -16.64 -15.94
CA ALA A 189 9.20 -15.57 -16.15
C ALA A 189 7.86 -16.16 -16.55
N ALA A 190 6.78 -15.39 -16.40
CA ALA A 190 5.48 -15.78 -16.94
C ALA A 190 5.52 -15.74 -18.48
N LYS A 191 4.60 -16.47 -19.11
CA LYS A 191 4.43 -16.44 -20.57
C LYS A 191 3.82 -15.11 -21.02
N GLU A 192 2.91 -14.58 -20.21
CA GLU A 192 2.19 -13.34 -20.47
C GLU A 192 1.99 -12.58 -19.16
N TYR A 193 2.05 -11.25 -19.25
CA TYR A 193 1.78 -10.32 -18.17
C TYR A 193 0.66 -9.39 -18.63
N ARG A 194 -0.42 -9.32 -17.85
CA ARG A 194 -1.61 -8.55 -18.20
C ARG A 194 -1.97 -7.58 -17.09
N VAL A 195 -2.07 -6.31 -17.42
CA VAL A 195 -2.69 -5.30 -16.57
C VAL A 195 -4.11 -5.09 -17.09
N GLU A 196 -5.09 -5.40 -16.26
CA GLU A 196 -6.51 -5.42 -16.58
C GLU A 196 -7.22 -4.37 -15.73
N TYR A 197 -7.49 -3.22 -16.34
CA TYR A 197 -8.15 -2.12 -15.65
C TYR A 197 -9.67 -2.16 -15.80
N SER A 198 -10.37 -1.73 -14.76
CA SER A 198 -11.66 -1.06 -14.91
C SER A 198 -11.46 0.46 -15.01
N TYR A 199 -12.13 1.09 -15.99
CA TYR A 199 -12.15 2.54 -16.10
C TYR A 199 -13.17 3.16 -15.13
N SER A 200 -14.30 2.49 -14.97
CA SER A 200 -15.48 3.10 -14.34
C SER A 200 -15.75 2.67 -12.90
N LEU A 201 -15.23 1.52 -12.48
CA LEU A 201 -15.49 0.94 -11.17
C LEU A 201 -14.20 0.72 -10.41
N ARG A 202 -14.20 1.11 -9.14
CA ARG A 202 -13.11 0.80 -8.22
C ARG A 202 -13.05 -0.70 -7.97
N ILE A 203 -11.94 -1.31 -8.34
CA ILE A 203 -11.59 -2.70 -8.01
C ILE A 203 -10.36 -2.64 -7.12
N ARG A 204 -10.30 -3.39 -6.02
CA ARG A 204 -9.06 -3.43 -5.25
C ARG A 204 -7.95 -4.08 -6.09
N ALA A 205 -6.79 -3.44 -6.22
CA ALA A 205 -5.61 -4.03 -6.83
C ALA A 205 -5.33 -5.44 -6.26
N HIS A 206 -5.14 -6.42 -7.14
CA HIS A 206 -4.75 -7.77 -6.77
C HIS A 206 -4.14 -8.53 -7.96
N ALA A 207 -3.36 -9.56 -7.64
CA ALA A 207 -2.75 -10.44 -8.62
C ALA A 207 -3.47 -11.80 -8.74
N GLU A 208 -3.49 -12.36 -9.94
CA GLU A 208 -3.91 -13.75 -10.20
C GLU A 208 -2.91 -14.44 -11.14
N PHE A 209 -2.66 -15.74 -10.93
CA PHE A 209 -1.78 -16.53 -11.79
C PHE A 209 -2.50 -17.73 -12.38
N GLN A 210 -2.75 -17.71 -13.70
CA GLN A 210 -3.51 -18.75 -14.37
C GLN A 210 -2.94 -19.04 -15.76
N GLY A 211 -2.79 -20.32 -16.11
CA GLY A 211 -2.38 -20.73 -17.47
C GLY A 211 -0.97 -20.31 -17.91
N GLY A 212 -0.15 -19.82 -16.98
CA GLY A 212 1.15 -19.21 -17.30
C GLY A 212 1.10 -17.69 -17.53
N THR A 213 -0.05 -17.08 -17.29
CA THR A 213 -0.29 -15.63 -17.32
C THR A 213 -0.33 -15.08 -15.90
N VAL A 214 0.32 -13.93 -15.67
CA VAL A 214 0.15 -13.15 -14.44
C VAL A 214 -0.76 -11.97 -14.76
N TYR A 215 -1.84 -11.84 -14.01
CA TYR A 215 -2.77 -10.73 -14.08
C TYR A 215 -2.49 -9.76 -12.94
N CYS A 216 -2.50 -8.47 -13.22
CA CYS A 216 -2.67 -7.38 -12.27
C CYS A 216 -4.04 -6.78 -12.60
N ILE A 217 -4.97 -6.88 -11.65
CA ILE A 217 -6.36 -6.48 -11.84
C ILE A 217 -6.61 -5.28 -10.94
N ASP A 218 -6.94 -4.14 -11.53
CA ASP A 218 -7.07 -2.88 -10.79
C ASP A 218 -8.06 -1.93 -11.48
N TYR A 219 -8.13 -0.69 -11.02
CA TYR A 219 -8.87 0.39 -11.64
C TYR A 219 -7.95 1.53 -12.07
N ILE A 220 -8.39 2.30 -13.04
CA ILE A 220 -7.71 3.54 -13.40
C ILE A 220 -7.95 4.56 -12.28
N TYR A 221 -6.88 5.00 -11.62
CA TYR A 221 -6.95 6.08 -10.64
C TYR A 221 -6.95 7.44 -11.37
N PRO A 222 -8.09 8.15 -11.47
CA PRO A 222 -8.12 9.43 -12.17
C PRO A 222 -7.36 10.48 -11.34
N SER A 223 -6.14 10.78 -11.76
CA SER A 223 -5.31 11.81 -11.14
C SER A 223 -4.85 12.88 -12.11
N LYS A 224 -4.80 14.11 -11.59
CA LYS A 224 -4.13 15.23 -12.23
C LYS A 224 -2.62 15.30 -11.93
N TYR A 225 -2.12 14.42 -11.07
CA TYR A 225 -0.72 14.35 -10.67
C TYR A 225 -0.07 13.14 -11.33
N GLU A 226 0.97 13.39 -12.14
CA GLU A 226 1.73 12.32 -12.79
C GLU A 226 2.37 11.37 -11.77
N GLU A 227 2.75 11.89 -10.59
CA GLU A 227 3.27 11.07 -9.49
C GLU A 227 2.31 9.95 -9.07
N GLU A 228 0.99 10.16 -9.11
CA GLU A 228 0.04 9.11 -8.75
C GLU A 228 -0.01 7.99 -9.81
N LYS A 229 0.19 8.32 -11.09
CA LYS A 229 0.36 7.31 -12.15
C LYS A 229 1.68 6.55 -12.02
N ILE A 230 2.74 7.24 -11.59
CA ILE A 230 4.03 6.59 -11.30
C ILE A 230 3.88 5.62 -10.12
N GLN A 231 3.14 5.99 -9.07
CA GLN A 231 2.85 5.08 -7.96
C GLN A 231 2.03 3.86 -8.37
N ASP A 232 1.13 4.02 -9.35
CA ASP A 232 0.39 2.92 -9.97
C ASP A 232 1.33 1.95 -10.71
N VAL A 233 2.29 2.47 -11.49
CA VAL A 233 3.34 1.63 -12.10
C VAL A 233 4.06 0.76 -11.06
N VAL A 234 4.44 1.32 -9.91
CA VAL A 234 5.10 0.55 -8.85
C VAL A 234 4.15 -0.48 -8.22
N ALA A 235 2.86 -0.16 -8.08
CA ALA A 235 1.85 -1.12 -7.62
C ALA A 235 1.69 -2.29 -8.61
N ILE A 236 1.73 -2.06 -9.92
CA ILE A 236 1.71 -3.13 -10.92
C ILE A 236 2.93 -4.05 -10.78
N PHE A 237 4.12 -3.48 -10.58
CA PHE A 237 5.32 -4.28 -10.29
C PHE A 237 5.14 -5.14 -9.02
N HIS A 238 4.50 -4.59 -7.99
CA HIS A 238 4.16 -5.32 -6.76
C HIS A 238 3.23 -6.50 -7.05
N GLU A 239 2.11 -6.28 -7.71
CA GLU A 239 1.17 -7.35 -8.05
C GLU A 239 1.80 -8.44 -8.94
N PHE A 240 2.57 -8.04 -9.96
CA PHE A 240 3.27 -9.00 -10.81
C PHE A 240 4.30 -9.85 -10.04
N THR A 241 4.85 -9.33 -8.95
CA THR A 241 5.91 -9.97 -8.17
C THR A 241 5.36 -11.00 -7.18
N HIS A 242 4.13 -10.86 -6.67
CA HIS A 242 3.53 -11.76 -5.68
C HIS A 242 3.66 -13.26 -6.03
N PRO A 243 3.28 -13.74 -7.23
CA PRO A 243 3.38 -15.17 -7.55
C PRO A 243 4.82 -15.72 -7.45
N PHE A 244 5.82 -14.88 -7.73
CA PHE A 244 7.23 -15.26 -7.70
C PHE A 244 7.77 -15.29 -6.26
N VAL A 245 7.42 -14.30 -5.45
CA VAL A 245 7.76 -14.27 -4.02
C VAL A 245 7.05 -15.38 -3.24
N ASN A 246 5.80 -15.69 -3.57
CA ASN A 246 5.06 -16.83 -3.03
C ASN A 246 5.82 -18.15 -3.26
N ASN A 247 6.28 -18.40 -4.49
CA ASN A 247 7.07 -19.59 -4.83
C ASN A 247 8.44 -19.58 -4.14
N PHE A 248 9.10 -18.42 -4.07
CA PHE A 248 10.38 -18.24 -3.38
C PHE A 248 10.25 -18.61 -1.90
N LEU A 249 9.34 -17.97 -1.16
CA LEU A 249 9.11 -18.23 0.27
C LEU A 249 8.61 -19.65 0.53
N GLY A 250 7.81 -20.23 -0.37
CA GLY A 250 7.42 -21.64 -0.29
C GLY A 250 8.61 -22.60 -0.22
N LYS A 251 9.77 -22.22 -0.75
CA LYS A 251 11.02 -22.99 -0.72
C LYS A 251 12.00 -22.54 0.37
N THR A 252 11.99 -21.25 0.72
CA THR A 252 13.05 -20.63 1.53
C THR A 252 12.62 -20.15 2.90
N TYR A 253 11.32 -20.15 3.25
CA TYR A 253 10.80 -19.54 4.47
C TYR A 253 11.50 -20.03 5.76
N LYS A 254 11.91 -21.29 5.83
CA LYS A 254 12.66 -21.85 6.98
C LYS A 254 13.97 -21.11 7.29
N LEU A 255 14.58 -20.45 6.31
CA LEU A 255 15.79 -19.62 6.52
C LEU A 255 15.47 -18.33 7.29
N PHE A 256 14.22 -17.86 7.20
CA PHE A 256 13.77 -16.60 7.77
C PHE A 256 12.94 -16.79 9.05
N GLU A 257 12.31 -17.95 9.26
CA GLU A 257 11.29 -18.17 10.29
C GLU A 257 11.66 -17.72 11.71
N ASN A 258 12.96 -17.75 12.06
CA ASN A 258 13.46 -17.29 13.35
C ASN A 258 13.53 -15.75 13.51
N LYS A 259 13.06 -15.00 12.52
CA LYS A 259 13.05 -13.52 12.46
C LYS A 259 11.65 -12.94 12.66
N SER A 260 10.73 -13.70 13.26
CA SER A 260 9.38 -13.23 13.55
C SER A 260 9.32 -11.97 14.42
N TYR A 261 10.40 -11.66 15.16
CA TYR A 261 10.52 -10.43 15.95
C TYR A 261 10.37 -9.15 15.11
N TYR A 262 10.58 -9.22 13.78
CA TYR A 262 10.26 -8.11 12.90
C TYR A 262 8.75 -7.82 12.84
N LEU A 263 7.94 -8.88 12.73
CA LEU A 263 6.48 -8.76 12.79
C LEU A 263 6.00 -8.37 14.20
N ASP A 264 6.66 -8.89 15.23
CA ASP A 264 6.29 -8.56 16.61
C ASP A 264 6.49 -7.06 16.90
N GLU A 265 7.58 -6.47 16.40
CA GLU A 265 7.82 -5.04 16.55
C GLU A 265 6.76 -4.21 15.84
N ILE A 266 6.37 -4.54 14.59
CA ILE A 266 5.32 -3.77 13.92
C ILE A 266 3.95 -3.92 14.60
N LYS A 267 3.62 -5.10 15.16
CA LYS A 267 2.42 -5.31 15.98
C LYS A 267 2.43 -4.46 17.25
N ASN A 268 3.61 -4.20 17.83
CA ASN A 268 3.75 -3.31 18.98
C ASN A 268 3.56 -1.82 18.59
N GLN A 269 4.06 -1.42 17.41
CA GLN A 269 4.02 -0.03 16.96
C GLN A 269 2.67 0.36 16.35
N LEU A 270 2.01 -0.55 15.63
CA LEU A 270 0.73 -0.33 14.91
C LEU A 270 -0.32 -1.41 15.23
N PRO A 271 -0.66 -1.65 16.51
CA PRO A 271 -1.52 -2.76 16.93
C PRO A 271 -2.87 -2.79 16.22
N MET A 272 -3.53 -1.64 16.03
CA MET A 272 -4.83 -1.59 15.37
C MET A 272 -4.73 -1.91 13.88
N THR A 273 -3.65 -1.50 13.20
CA THR A 273 -3.51 -1.76 11.75
C THR A 273 -3.28 -3.25 11.55
N THR A 274 -2.32 -3.81 12.29
CA THR A 274 -2.00 -5.24 12.20
C THR A 274 -3.14 -6.15 12.65
N MET A 275 -4.05 -5.68 13.51
CA MET A 275 -5.22 -6.46 13.94
C MET A 275 -6.30 -6.54 12.86
N TYR A 276 -6.56 -5.45 12.14
CA TYR A 276 -7.59 -5.41 11.09
C TYR A 276 -7.07 -5.85 9.72
N ASP A 277 -5.75 -5.90 9.54
CA ASP A 277 -5.10 -6.32 8.31
C ASP A 277 -4.35 -7.65 8.50
N SER A 278 -5.12 -8.72 8.68
CA SER A 278 -4.59 -10.07 8.85
C SER A 278 -4.02 -10.67 7.56
N ALA A 279 -4.35 -10.10 6.39
CA ALA A 279 -3.81 -10.53 5.11
C ALA A 279 -2.30 -10.27 5.04
N HIS A 280 -1.86 -9.09 5.47
CA HIS A 280 -0.45 -8.70 5.46
C HIS A 280 0.28 -8.99 6.79
N PHE A 281 -0.40 -8.89 7.94
CA PHE A 281 0.25 -8.98 9.27
C PHE A 281 -0.18 -10.18 10.12
N GLY A 282 -0.99 -11.09 9.58
CA GLY A 282 -1.51 -12.26 10.31
C GLY A 282 -0.40 -13.21 10.79
N SER A 283 0.64 -13.38 9.98
CA SER A 283 1.77 -14.27 10.25
C SER A 283 3.07 -13.70 9.69
N PHE A 284 4.21 -14.19 10.17
CA PHE A 284 5.52 -13.68 9.72
C PHE A 284 5.80 -13.99 8.25
N ILE A 285 5.30 -15.11 7.72
CA ILE A 285 5.42 -15.42 6.28
C ILE A 285 4.64 -14.42 5.42
N GLN A 286 3.44 -14.00 5.84
CA GLN A 286 2.66 -12.97 5.13
C GLN A 286 3.39 -11.63 5.17
N TYR A 287 3.83 -11.20 6.35
CA TYR A 287 4.58 -9.95 6.50
C TYR A 287 5.86 -9.95 5.66
N LEU A 288 6.62 -11.05 5.68
CA LEU A 288 7.83 -11.18 4.88
C LEU A 288 7.51 -11.22 3.38
N ASN A 289 6.39 -11.82 2.97
CA ASN A 289 5.93 -11.78 1.59
C ASN A 289 5.76 -10.35 1.12
N GLU A 290 5.03 -9.53 1.87
CA GLU A 290 4.81 -8.13 1.52
C GLU A 290 6.09 -7.32 1.48
N VAL A 291 6.97 -7.49 2.48
CA VAL A 291 8.26 -6.79 2.50
C VAL A 291 9.11 -7.14 1.27
N LEU A 292 9.20 -8.43 0.90
CA LEU A 292 9.97 -8.85 -0.27
C LEU A 292 9.31 -8.43 -1.59
N THR A 293 7.99 -8.51 -1.68
CA THR A 293 7.24 -8.12 -2.88
C THR A 293 7.36 -6.61 -3.13
N GLU A 294 7.10 -5.78 -2.13
CA GLU A 294 7.26 -4.31 -2.25
C GLU A 294 8.70 -3.91 -2.54
N SER A 295 9.70 -4.47 -1.84
CA SER A 295 11.10 -4.08 -2.08
C SER A 295 11.63 -4.52 -3.45
N LEU A 296 11.20 -5.69 -3.96
CA LEU A 296 11.50 -6.10 -5.33
C LEU A 296 10.77 -5.25 -6.36
N ALA A 297 9.51 -4.87 -6.09
CA ALA A 297 8.76 -3.98 -6.97
C ALA A 297 9.43 -2.61 -7.09
N GLU A 298 9.86 -2.03 -5.97
CA GLU A 298 10.63 -0.78 -5.95
C GLU A 298 11.97 -0.93 -6.69
N TYR A 299 12.64 -2.08 -6.54
CA TYR A 299 13.87 -2.38 -7.29
C TYR A 299 13.61 -2.46 -8.81
N PHE A 300 12.59 -3.22 -9.23
CA PHE A 300 12.24 -3.38 -10.64
C PHE A 300 11.74 -2.09 -11.29
N ALA A 301 11.02 -1.27 -10.53
CA ALA A 301 10.62 0.06 -10.97
C ALA A 301 11.84 0.94 -11.28
N LEU A 302 12.85 0.96 -10.40
CA LEU A 302 14.11 1.70 -10.64
C LEU A 302 14.83 1.20 -11.89
N GLU A 303 14.98 -0.11 -12.05
CA GLU A 303 15.62 -0.71 -13.23
C GLU A 303 14.84 -0.49 -14.52
N SER A 304 13.56 -0.14 -14.40
CA SER A 304 12.67 0.15 -15.52
C SER A 304 12.51 1.65 -15.82
N GLY A 305 13.29 2.51 -15.15
CA GLY A 305 13.34 3.94 -15.42
C GLY A 305 12.33 4.79 -14.67
N VAL A 306 11.65 4.24 -13.65
CA VAL A 306 10.84 5.05 -12.72
C VAL A 306 11.75 6.04 -11.98
N PRO A 307 11.36 7.31 -11.81
CA PRO A 307 12.17 8.32 -11.11
C PRO A 307 12.59 7.88 -9.70
N GLN A 308 13.85 8.15 -9.33
CA GLN A 308 14.40 7.74 -8.03
C GLN A 308 13.67 8.40 -6.85
N GLU A 309 13.26 9.65 -7.02
CA GLU A 309 12.53 10.43 -6.04
C GLU A 309 11.14 9.85 -5.77
N SER A 310 10.44 9.35 -6.79
CA SER A 310 9.13 8.68 -6.65
C SER A 310 9.25 7.35 -5.89
N VAL A 311 10.30 6.56 -6.20
CA VAL A 311 10.57 5.32 -5.46
C VAL A 311 10.96 5.63 -4.02
N LYS A 312 11.87 6.58 -3.79
CA LYS A 312 12.27 7.01 -2.44
C LYS A 312 11.08 7.51 -1.62
N TYR A 313 10.19 8.29 -2.23
CA TYR A 313 8.95 8.76 -1.62
C TYR A 313 8.06 7.58 -1.20
N ARG A 314 7.87 6.59 -2.08
CA ARG A 314 7.14 5.35 -1.77
C ARG A 314 7.79 4.56 -0.63
N THR A 315 9.10 4.32 -0.70
CA THR A 315 9.85 3.58 0.33
C THR A 315 9.64 4.23 1.70
N LEU A 316 9.78 5.56 1.78
CA LEU A 316 9.58 6.30 3.03
C LEU A 316 8.14 6.18 3.53
N LYS A 317 7.15 6.34 2.66
CA LYS A 317 5.72 6.19 2.97
C LYS A 317 5.39 4.79 3.51
N LEU A 318 5.93 3.74 2.93
CA LEU A 318 5.64 2.35 3.32
C LEU A 318 6.46 1.89 4.53
N SER A 319 7.61 2.51 4.80
CA SER A 319 8.51 2.14 5.89
C SER A 319 7.90 2.23 7.30
N SER A 320 6.76 2.91 7.50
CA SER A 320 6.06 2.84 8.80
C SER A 320 5.46 1.46 9.07
N GLY A 321 5.09 0.72 8.02
CA GLY A 321 4.52 -0.63 8.07
C GLY A 321 5.53 -1.71 7.69
N LEU A 322 6.42 -1.41 6.74
CA LEU A 322 7.37 -2.33 6.11
C LEU A 322 8.81 -1.79 6.28
N TYR A 323 9.22 -1.54 7.52
CA TYR A 323 10.46 -0.82 7.83
C TYR A 323 11.79 -1.43 7.29
N PRO A 324 11.90 -2.72 6.90
CA PRO A 324 13.12 -3.24 6.27
C PRO A 324 13.27 -2.95 4.77
N LEU A 325 12.31 -2.28 4.11
CA LEU A 325 12.31 -2.08 2.64
C LEU A 325 13.63 -1.50 2.11
N GLU A 326 14.15 -0.45 2.74
CA GLU A 326 15.39 0.22 2.32
C GLU A 326 16.61 -0.73 2.38
N ASP A 327 16.63 -1.66 3.32
CA ASP A 327 17.72 -2.61 3.48
C ASP A 327 17.64 -3.73 2.43
N PHE A 328 16.43 -4.24 2.13
CA PHE A 328 16.25 -5.18 1.02
C PHE A 328 16.58 -4.56 -0.34
N LEU A 329 16.22 -3.30 -0.59
CA LEU A 329 16.63 -2.58 -1.79
C LEU A 329 18.16 -2.53 -1.96
N LYS A 330 18.90 -2.34 -0.87
CA LYS A 330 20.37 -2.38 -0.87
C LYS A 330 20.88 -3.81 -1.08
N GLU A 331 20.20 -4.79 -0.51
CA GLU A 331 20.52 -6.21 -0.63
C GLU A 331 20.41 -6.70 -2.07
N TYR A 332 19.37 -6.29 -2.82
CA TYR A 332 19.24 -6.64 -4.24
C TYR A 332 20.34 -6.01 -5.10
N LYS A 333 20.69 -4.76 -4.85
CA LYS A 333 21.83 -4.10 -5.52
C LYS A 333 23.16 -4.79 -5.21
N TYR A 334 23.32 -5.26 -3.97
CA TYR A 334 24.50 -6.02 -3.57
C TYR A 334 24.54 -7.38 -4.27
N PHE A 335 23.43 -8.13 -4.24
CA PHE A 335 23.27 -9.40 -4.96
C PHE A 335 23.63 -9.25 -6.44
N GLU A 336 23.04 -8.30 -7.15
CA GLU A 336 23.33 -8.04 -8.57
C GLU A 336 24.81 -7.77 -8.85
N LYS A 337 25.51 -7.11 -7.92
CA LYS A 337 26.93 -6.80 -8.05
C LYS A 337 27.83 -8.02 -7.90
N ILE A 338 27.43 -9.00 -7.07
CA ILE A 338 28.28 -10.15 -6.73
C ILE A 338 27.84 -11.46 -7.38
N ARG A 339 26.61 -11.52 -7.90
CA ARG A 339 26.02 -12.75 -8.41
C ARG A 339 26.83 -13.30 -9.57
N LYS A 340 26.91 -14.62 -9.63
CA LYS A 340 27.50 -15.34 -10.75
C LYS A 340 26.49 -15.48 -11.88
N ASP A 341 26.97 -15.84 -13.06
CA ASP A 341 26.10 -16.14 -14.20
C ASP A 341 25.06 -17.22 -13.83
N ASN A 342 23.79 -16.92 -14.06
CA ASN A 342 22.63 -17.76 -13.75
C ASN A 342 22.35 -17.99 -12.25
N GLU A 343 23.05 -17.31 -11.34
CA GLU A 343 22.70 -17.31 -9.93
C GLU A 343 21.42 -16.51 -9.71
N THR A 344 20.46 -17.11 -9.02
CA THR A 344 19.13 -16.54 -8.76
C THR A 344 19.00 -16.11 -7.30
N LEU A 345 17.93 -15.38 -6.98
CA LEU A 345 17.61 -15.03 -5.60
C LEU A 345 17.39 -16.28 -4.74
N LEU A 346 16.92 -17.39 -5.32
CA LEU A 346 16.79 -18.67 -4.62
C LEU A 346 18.13 -19.19 -4.11
N ASP A 347 19.18 -19.10 -4.93
CA ASP A 347 20.54 -19.51 -4.57
C ASP A 347 21.12 -18.58 -3.50
N TYR A 348 20.79 -17.29 -3.57
CA TYR A 348 21.23 -16.26 -2.64
C TYR A 348 20.46 -16.22 -1.31
N ALA A 349 19.32 -16.92 -1.22
CA ALA A 349 18.42 -16.87 -0.07
C ALA A 349 19.10 -17.12 1.30
N PRO A 350 20.05 -18.07 1.45
CA PRO A 350 20.75 -18.26 2.72
C PRO A 350 21.53 -17.01 3.18
N THR A 351 22.24 -16.35 2.26
CA THR A 351 23.00 -15.14 2.55
C THR A 351 22.07 -13.97 2.86
N MET A 352 20.99 -13.79 2.08
CA MET A 352 19.98 -12.77 2.36
C MET A 352 19.35 -12.96 3.75
N ALA A 353 19.06 -14.20 4.14
CA ALA A 353 18.54 -14.52 5.46
C ALA A 353 19.57 -14.31 6.58
N GLU A 354 20.85 -14.52 6.31
CA GLU A 354 21.94 -14.20 7.26
C GLU A 354 22.02 -12.69 7.50
N HIS A 355 22.15 -11.89 6.44
CA HIS A 355 22.23 -10.43 6.52
C HIS A 355 21.00 -9.81 7.20
N MET A 356 19.79 -10.30 6.93
CA MET A 356 18.58 -9.84 7.64
C MET A 356 18.68 -10.06 9.16
N GLY A 357 19.39 -11.11 9.61
CA GLY A 357 19.68 -11.36 11.02
C GLY A 357 20.78 -10.46 11.60
N GLU A 358 21.61 -9.85 10.76
CA GLU A 358 22.64 -8.89 11.18
C GLU A 358 22.08 -7.46 11.29
N TRP A 359 21.08 -7.12 10.48
CA TRP A 359 20.43 -5.80 10.52
C TRP A 359 19.80 -5.50 11.88
N ALA A 360 19.13 -6.50 12.45
CA ALA A 360 18.50 -6.41 13.76
C ALA A 360 18.46 -7.76 14.49
N THR A 361 18.42 -7.70 15.81
CA THR A 361 18.22 -8.83 16.72
C THR A 361 16.99 -8.57 17.59
N PRO A 362 16.43 -9.58 18.29
CA PRO A 362 15.34 -9.36 19.24
C PRO A 362 15.62 -8.25 20.27
N GLU A 363 16.88 -8.08 20.66
CA GLU A 363 17.29 -7.10 21.66
C GLU A 363 17.32 -5.66 21.13
N ASN A 364 17.50 -5.47 19.83
CA ASN A 364 17.66 -4.13 19.23
C ASN A 364 16.55 -3.75 18.23
N ILE A 365 15.56 -4.62 18.00
CA ILE A 365 14.56 -4.46 16.94
C ILE A 365 13.80 -3.13 17.03
N SER A 366 13.42 -2.68 18.23
CA SER A 366 12.72 -1.39 18.38
C SER A 366 13.62 -0.19 18.05
N ARG A 367 14.93 -0.29 18.30
CA ARG A 367 15.91 0.74 17.87
C ARG A 367 16.05 0.72 16.36
N TYR A 368 16.12 -0.47 15.75
CA TYR A 368 16.20 -0.62 14.30
C TYR A 368 14.94 -0.06 13.62
N PHE A 369 13.74 -0.37 14.14
CA PHE A 369 12.47 0.21 13.68
C PHE A 369 12.54 1.74 13.67
N ASN A 370 12.94 2.37 14.79
CA ASN A 370 13.02 3.83 14.89
C ASN A 370 14.05 4.48 13.94
N LYS A 371 15.07 3.73 13.50
CA LYS A 371 16.05 4.19 12.49
C LYS A 371 15.58 4.03 11.05
N ARG A 372 14.50 3.29 10.82
CA ARG A 372 13.98 3.00 9.48
C ARG A 372 12.62 3.64 9.21
N ALA A 373 11.70 3.53 10.15
CA ALA A 373 10.35 4.05 10.05
C ALA A 373 10.32 5.57 10.32
N PRO A 374 9.81 6.39 9.38
CA PRO A 374 9.51 7.79 9.64
C PRO A 374 8.40 7.95 10.68
N VAL A 375 8.44 9.06 11.42
CA VAL A 375 7.34 9.42 12.33
C VAL A 375 6.21 10.04 11.52
N MET A 376 5.08 9.36 11.39
CA MET A 376 3.93 9.81 10.59
C MET A 376 2.66 9.99 11.44
N GLY A 377 1.60 10.52 10.85
CA GLY A 377 0.30 10.65 11.49
C GLY A 377 -0.39 9.31 11.80
N LEU A 378 -0.13 8.26 11.01
CA LEU A 378 -0.75 6.94 11.17
C LEU A 378 -0.48 6.31 12.56
N PRO A 379 0.76 6.26 13.08
CA PRO A 379 1.03 5.86 14.46
C PRO A 379 0.21 6.59 15.54
N LEU A 380 -0.03 7.90 15.39
CA LEU A 380 -0.86 8.68 16.32
C LEU A 380 -2.30 8.15 16.36
N ILE A 381 -2.89 7.99 15.18
CA ILE A 381 -4.26 7.49 15.01
C ILE A 381 -4.36 6.06 15.56
N ASN A 382 -3.41 5.19 15.21
CA ASN A 382 -3.36 3.81 15.66
C ASN A 382 -3.28 3.70 17.18
N ARG A 383 -2.36 4.45 17.77
CA ARG A 383 -2.12 4.49 19.22
C ARG A 383 -3.30 5.11 19.96
N GLY A 384 -3.90 6.16 19.41
CA GLY A 384 -5.09 6.82 19.94
C GLY A 384 -6.28 5.87 20.03
N THR A 385 -6.52 5.07 18.98
CA THR A 385 -7.54 4.02 18.97
C THR A 385 -7.23 2.91 19.97
N TYR A 386 -6.00 2.41 19.99
CA TYR A 386 -5.59 1.35 20.92
C TYR A 386 -5.75 1.76 22.40
N LEU A 387 -5.40 3.00 22.73
CA LEU A 387 -5.56 3.56 24.09
C LEU A 387 -6.99 4.06 24.37
N GLY A 388 -7.84 4.14 23.35
CA GLY A 388 -9.22 4.63 23.47
C GLY A 388 -9.35 6.14 23.75
N LYS A 389 -8.31 6.94 23.54
CA LYS A 389 -8.32 8.40 23.84
C LYS A 389 -7.42 9.20 22.91
N ILE A 390 -7.96 10.31 22.37
CA ILE A 390 -7.23 11.36 21.66
C ILE A 390 -7.67 12.72 22.27
N VAL A 391 -6.72 13.65 22.47
CA VAL A 391 -7.04 15.01 22.93
C VAL A 391 -6.70 16.01 21.83
N ILE A 392 -7.70 16.74 21.36
CA ILE A 392 -7.54 17.88 20.46
C ILE A 392 -7.44 19.14 21.32
N VAL A 393 -6.42 19.95 21.08
CA VAL A 393 -6.08 21.11 21.91
C VAL A 393 -6.11 22.36 21.06
N TYR A 394 -7.06 23.27 21.31
CA TYR A 394 -7.12 24.57 20.62
C TYR A 394 -6.44 25.67 21.43
N GLY A 395 -5.90 26.65 20.69
CA GLY A 395 -5.20 27.78 21.25
C GLY A 395 -6.12 28.84 21.86
N THR A 396 -5.77 29.33 23.05
CA THR A 396 -6.48 30.43 23.74
C THR A 396 -5.70 31.74 23.77
N GLN A 397 -4.47 31.76 23.22
CA GLN A 397 -3.55 32.89 23.30
C GLN A 397 -3.76 33.94 22.19
N ASN A 398 -4.73 33.72 21.30
CA ASN A 398 -5.05 34.70 20.25
C ASN A 398 -5.39 36.08 20.88
N PRO A 399 -4.76 37.18 20.43
CA PRO A 399 -5.04 38.51 20.96
C PRO A 399 -6.47 38.99 20.64
N ASP A 400 -7.10 38.35 19.65
CA ASP A 400 -8.48 38.57 19.22
C ASP A 400 -9.37 37.39 19.65
N LYS A 401 -10.41 37.67 20.44
CA LYS A 401 -11.37 36.67 20.93
C LYS A 401 -12.06 35.90 19.80
N SER A 402 -12.29 36.53 18.65
CA SER A 402 -12.89 35.83 17.50
C SER A 402 -11.95 34.77 16.92
N GLY A 403 -10.63 34.91 17.13
CA GLY A 403 -9.62 33.90 16.79
C GLY A 403 -9.72 32.66 17.66
N VAL A 404 -9.93 32.83 18.98
CA VAL A 404 -10.10 31.69 19.91
C VAL A 404 -11.33 30.86 19.53
N GLU A 405 -12.48 31.49 19.26
CA GLU A 405 -13.68 30.76 18.84
C GLU A 405 -13.52 30.10 17.47
N TYR A 406 -12.72 30.69 16.58
CA TYR A 406 -12.43 30.11 15.28
C TYR A 406 -11.57 28.84 15.39
N ASP A 407 -10.53 28.85 16.23
CA ASP A 407 -9.67 27.68 16.47
C ASP A 407 -10.43 26.59 17.21
N LYS A 408 -11.29 26.96 18.18
CA LYS A 408 -12.20 26.03 18.85
C LYS A 408 -13.16 25.37 17.86
N LYS A 409 -13.81 26.14 16.99
CA LYS A 409 -14.68 25.60 15.94
C LYS A 409 -13.91 24.65 15.01
N THR A 410 -12.68 24.97 14.66
CA THR A 410 -11.81 24.11 13.84
C THR A 410 -11.48 22.80 14.56
N ALA A 411 -11.22 22.83 15.87
CA ALA A 411 -11.01 21.64 16.68
C ALA A 411 -12.26 20.73 16.77
N GLU A 412 -13.44 21.33 16.90
CA GLU A 412 -14.72 20.62 16.93
C GLU A 412 -15.07 19.99 15.57
N GLU A 413 -14.88 20.73 14.46
CA GLU A 413 -15.03 20.20 13.10
C GLU A 413 -14.08 19.01 12.85
N LEU A 414 -12.84 19.10 13.35
CA LEU A 414 -11.88 18.00 13.27
C LEU A 414 -12.30 16.79 14.13
N ARG A 415 -12.85 17.02 15.32
CA ARG A 415 -13.39 15.93 16.16
C ARG A 415 -14.43 15.13 15.40
N GLU A 416 -15.43 15.81 14.84
CA GLU A 416 -16.52 15.17 14.10
C GLU A 416 -16.00 14.38 12.89
N PHE A 417 -15.06 14.97 12.14
CA PHE A 417 -14.42 14.29 11.02
C PHE A 417 -13.69 13.01 11.47
N LEU A 418 -12.91 13.07 12.54
CA LEU A 418 -12.16 11.92 13.05
C LEU A 418 -13.10 10.84 13.59
N GLU A 419 -14.11 11.20 14.39
CA GLU A 419 -15.11 10.26 14.92
C GLU A 419 -15.77 9.47 13.78
N ASN A 420 -16.24 10.16 12.73
CA ASN A 420 -16.81 9.53 11.55
C ASN A 420 -15.82 8.63 10.83
N SER A 421 -14.58 9.09 10.65
CA SER A 421 -13.52 8.32 9.99
C SER A 421 -13.18 7.04 10.76
N PHE A 422 -13.12 7.09 12.10
CA PHE A 422 -12.89 5.91 12.93
C PHE A 422 -14.05 4.93 12.90
N ILE A 423 -15.30 5.41 12.93
CA ILE A 423 -16.47 4.53 12.81
C ILE A 423 -16.47 3.80 11.47
N ILE A 424 -16.16 4.50 10.37
CA ILE A 424 -16.08 3.89 9.03
C ILE A 424 -14.91 2.88 8.97
N GLY A 425 -13.73 3.24 9.48
CA GLY A 425 -12.53 2.42 9.36
C GLY A 425 -12.43 1.25 10.34
N TYR A 426 -12.94 1.40 11.56
CA TYR A 426 -12.73 0.46 12.67
C TYR A 426 -14.03 0.06 13.39
N SER A 427 -15.20 0.49 12.90
CA SER A 427 -16.52 0.28 13.53
C SER A 427 -16.70 0.91 14.91
N ASN A 428 -15.69 1.60 15.44
CA ASN A 428 -15.75 2.30 16.71
C ASN A 428 -14.73 3.45 16.74
N ALA A 429 -15.04 4.52 17.48
CA ALA A 429 -14.15 5.66 17.68
C ALA A 429 -13.56 5.67 19.11
N PRO A 430 -12.27 6.04 19.28
CA PRO A 430 -11.76 6.37 20.60
C PRO A 430 -12.50 7.59 21.16
N LYS A 431 -12.41 7.82 22.48
CA LYS A 431 -12.90 9.05 23.08
C LYS A 431 -12.05 10.23 22.60
N ILE A 432 -12.61 11.09 21.76
CA ILE A 432 -11.94 12.32 21.31
C ILE A 432 -12.42 13.50 22.16
N ILE A 433 -11.49 14.17 22.83
CA ILE A 433 -11.79 15.27 23.76
C ILE A 433 -11.20 16.56 23.21
N VAL A 434 -12.00 17.62 23.14
CA VAL A 434 -11.53 18.97 22.78
C VAL A 434 -11.25 19.75 24.07
N LYS A 435 -10.06 20.36 24.16
CA LYS A 435 -9.60 21.13 25.33
C LYS A 435 -8.90 22.41 24.92
N GLU A 436 -8.87 23.37 25.84
CA GLU A 436 -8.02 24.56 25.77
C GLU A 436 -6.58 24.21 26.12
N ASP A 437 -5.63 24.85 25.45
CA ASP A 437 -4.18 24.71 25.70
C ASP A 437 -3.76 25.03 27.13
N VAL A 438 -4.46 25.93 27.82
CA VAL A 438 -4.21 26.29 29.23
C VAL A 438 -4.82 25.31 30.24
N ASN A 439 -5.72 24.42 29.81
CA ASN A 439 -6.47 23.51 30.68
C ASN A 439 -6.04 22.04 30.52
N LEU A 440 -4.78 21.82 30.12
CA LEU A 440 -4.20 20.49 30.02
C LEU A 440 -3.64 20.02 31.37
N THR A 441 -3.95 18.77 31.72
CA THR A 441 -3.31 18.09 32.85
C THR A 441 -2.01 17.41 32.40
N ASP A 442 -1.16 17.02 33.35
CA ASP A 442 0.03 16.21 33.06
C ASP A 442 -0.31 14.88 32.36
N GLU A 443 -1.49 14.31 32.65
CA GLU A 443 -1.96 13.11 31.98
C GLU A 443 -2.30 13.39 30.50
N ASP A 444 -2.96 14.51 30.22
CA ASP A 444 -3.25 14.91 28.85
C ASP A 444 -1.95 15.16 28.07
N LEU A 445 -1.00 15.89 28.66
CA LEU A 445 0.30 16.18 28.03
C LEU A 445 1.09 14.92 27.65
N ARG A 446 0.97 13.84 28.44
CA ARG A 446 1.61 12.54 28.15
C ARG A 446 0.83 11.67 27.16
N GLY A 447 -0.35 12.10 26.71
CA GLY A 447 -1.24 11.37 25.79
C GLY A 447 -0.94 11.58 24.30
N ASN A 448 -1.85 11.11 23.43
CA ASN A 448 -1.85 11.48 22.01
C ASN A 448 -2.58 12.82 21.83
N LEU A 449 -1.88 13.80 21.27
CA LEU A 449 -2.36 15.17 21.15
C LEU A 449 -2.48 15.59 19.69
N ILE A 450 -3.52 16.35 19.37
CA ILE A 450 -3.60 17.13 18.13
C ILE A 450 -3.72 18.59 18.51
N LEU A 451 -2.71 19.39 18.21
CA LEU A 451 -2.66 20.81 18.52
C LEU A 451 -3.22 21.61 17.34
N ILE A 452 -4.17 22.50 17.62
CA ILE A 452 -4.74 23.45 16.66
C ILE A 452 -4.17 24.84 16.95
N GLY A 453 -3.53 25.42 15.94
CA GLY A 453 -2.97 26.78 15.98
C GLY A 453 -1.45 26.83 16.14
N GLY A 454 -0.84 27.84 15.52
CA GLY A 454 0.59 28.12 15.58
C GLY A 454 1.05 28.74 16.91
N PRO A 455 2.34 29.07 17.07
CA PRO A 455 2.92 29.59 18.32
C PRO A 455 2.28 30.85 18.89
N VAL A 456 1.59 31.65 18.07
CA VAL A 456 0.84 32.82 18.54
C VAL A 456 -0.46 32.42 19.22
N ALA A 457 -1.14 31.40 18.69
CA ALA A 457 -2.47 30.99 19.12
C ALA A 457 -2.42 29.95 20.24
N ASN A 458 -1.49 29.00 20.17
CA ASN A 458 -1.44 27.81 21.02
C ASN A 458 -0.15 27.75 21.85
N GLU A 459 -0.29 27.75 23.18
CA GLU A 459 0.80 27.74 24.15
C GLU A 459 1.72 26.52 23.99
N ILE A 460 1.14 25.35 23.71
CA ILE A 460 1.89 24.11 23.59
C ILE A 460 2.69 24.12 22.28
N THR A 461 2.09 24.55 21.17
CA THR A 461 2.80 24.75 19.91
C THR A 461 3.96 25.73 20.09
N ARG A 462 3.77 26.82 20.84
CA ARG A 462 4.84 27.79 21.14
C ARG A 462 6.01 27.16 21.88
N LYS A 463 5.75 26.37 22.92
CA LYS A 463 6.79 25.66 23.69
C LYS A 463 7.57 24.65 22.86
N LEU A 464 6.91 24.05 21.86
CA LEU A 464 7.51 23.04 21.00
C LEU A 464 8.21 23.61 19.76
N ASN A 465 7.98 24.88 19.39
CA ASN A 465 8.34 25.44 18.08
C ASN A 465 9.81 25.21 17.68
N ASP A 466 10.75 25.37 18.61
CA ASP A 466 12.19 25.19 18.33
C ASP A 466 12.58 23.72 18.09
N GLN A 467 11.72 22.79 18.52
CA GLN A 467 11.86 21.34 18.32
C GLN A 467 10.97 20.83 17.17
N LEU A 468 10.19 21.71 16.53
CA LEU A 468 9.37 21.31 15.38
C LEU A 468 10.24 21.16 14.14
N PRO A 469 10.08 20.06 13.38
CA PRO A 469 10.75 19.85 12.08
C PRO A 469 10.40 20.93 11.06
N VAL A 470 9.18 21.47 11.10
CA VAL A 470 8.78 22.67 10.36
C VAL A 470 8.42 23.74 11.38
N ALA A 471 9.35 24.66 11.62
CA ALA A 471 9.22 25.71 12.62
C ALA A 471 8.54 26.96 12.04
N PHE A 472 7.85 27.70 12.90
CA PHE A 472 7.34 29.03 12.59
C PHE A 472 8.39 30.08 12.99
N VAL A 473 8.76 30.95 12.06
CA VAL A 473 9.75 32.00 12.26
C VAL A 473 9.12 33.34 11.92
N HIS A 474 9.36 34.36 12.74
CA HIS A 474 8.88 35.71 12.50
C HIS A 474 10.00 36.57 11.91
N TYR A 475 9.79 37.08 10.70
CA TYR A 475 10.65 38.06 10.03
C TYR A 475 9.99 39.45 10.06
N GLU A 476 10.64 40.47 9.48
CA GLU A 476 10.09 41.84 9.41
C GLU A 476 8.72 41.89 8.70
N ASP A 477 8.56 41.07 7.65
CA ASP A 477 7.34 40.98 6.85
C ASP A 477 6.27 40.02 7.41
N GLY A 478 6.52 39.46 8.62
CA GLY A 478 5.58 38.60 9.34
C GLY A 478 6.03 37.15 9.51
N TRP A 479 5.06 36.27 9.80
CA TRP A 479 5.32 34.84 10.04
C TRP A 479 5.62 34.08 8.76
N SER A 480 6.55 33.14 8.84
CA SER A 480 6.95 32.23 7.76
C SER A 480 7.23 30.83 8.31
N LEU A 481 7.23 29.83 7.43
CA LEU A 481 7.64 28.46 7.76
C LEU A 481 9.11 28.25 7.40
N LYS A 482 9.81 27.45 8.20
CA LYS A 482 11.20 27.06 7.95
C LYS A 482 11.43 25.60 8.30
N ARG A 483 12.09 24.85 7.42
CA ARG A 483 12.56 23.50 7.73
C ARG A 483 13.67 23.56 8.77
N ASN A 484 13.58 22.70 9.77
CA ASN A 484 14.48 22.60 10.91
C ASN A 484 15.11 21.20 10.94
N PRO A 485 16.09 20.92 10.06
CA PRO A 485 16.73 19.61 10.01
C PRO A 485 17.46 19.24 11.31
N SER A 486 17.81 20.20 12.16
CA SER A 486 18.41 19.90 13.48
C SER A 486 17.44 19.32 14.51
N ALA A 487 16.14 19.35 14.26
CA ALA A 487 15.14 18.79 15.18
C ALA A 487 14.95 17.27 15.02
N VAL A 488 15.46 16.68 13.94
CA VAL A 488 15.17 15.29 13.52
C VAL A 488 16.35 14.67 12.79
N GLU A 489 16.23 13.38 12.49
CA GLU A 489 17.17 12.62 11.67
C GLU A 489 16.54 12.32 10.30
N ASP A 490 17.37 12.15 9.26
CA ASP A 490 16.96 11.74 7.91
C ASP A 490 15.76 12.53 7.34
N PHE A 491 15.88 13.85 7.28
CA PHE A 491 14.81 14.74 6.76
C PHE A 491 14.75 14.69 5.22
N GLY A 492 13.62 14.22 4.69
CA GLY A 492 13.27 14.30 3.26
C GLY A 492 12.11 15.28 3.00
N ALA A 493 12.21 16.06 1.93
CA ALA A 493 11.20 17.03 1.50
C ALA A 493 10.90 16.85 0.01
N PHE A 494 9.63 16.83 -0.36
CA PHE A 494 9.18 16.56 -1.72
C PHE A 494 8.09 17.55 -2.13
N LEU A 495 8.32 18.28 -3.22
CA LEU A 495 7.32 19.15 -3.84
C LEU A 495 6.45 18.33 -4.79
N LEU A 496 5.15 18.34 -4.57
CA LEU A 496 4.18 17.73 -5.48
C LEU A 496 3.70 18.79 -6.48
N THR A 497 3.97 18.55 -7.76
CA THR A 497 3.48 19.34 -8.89
C THR A 497 2.57 18.49 -9.77
N PRO A 498 1.74 19.07 -10.66
CA PRO A 498 0.94 18.28 -11.60
C PRO A 498 1.77 17.30 -12.43
N ASP A 499 2.99 17.69 -12.82
CA ASP A 499 3.79 16.92 -13.77
C ASP A 499 4.81 16.01 -13.10
N ASN A 500 5.25 16.32 -11.88
CA ASN A 500 6.37 15.62 -11.23
C ASN A 500 6.31 15.69 -9.71
N LEU A 501 6.98 14.75 -9.06
CA LEU A 501 7.45 14.86 -7.69
C LEU A 501 8.91 15.32 -7.69
N ILE A 502 9.28 16.32 -6.89
CA ILE A 502 10.64 16.87 -6.87
C ILE A 502 11.19 16.79 -5.44
N GLU A 503 12.32 16.11 -5.24
CA GLU A 503 13.03 16.19 -3.96
C GLU A 503 13.64 17.58 -3.77
N LEU A 504 13.31 18.24 -2.66
CA LEU A 504 13.74 19.59 -2.34
C LEU A 504 15.00 19.61 -1.47
N PRO A 505 15.98 20.48 -1.78
CA PRO A 505 17.02 20.82 -0.84
C PRO A 505 16.42 21.40 0.46
N LEU A 506 16.91 20.98 1.62
CA LEU A 506 16.34 21.40 2.91
C LEU A 506 16.52 22.91 3.18
N ASN A 507 17.49 23.54 2.53
CA ASN A 507 17.74 24.98 2.58
C ASN A 507 16.92 25.81 1.57
N SER A 508 16.10 25.16 0.73
CA SER A 508 15.21 25.87 -0.20
C SER A 508 14.17 26.69 0.56
N THR A 509 13.76 27.81 -0.01
CA THR A 509 12.75 28.69 0.59
C THR A 509 11.36 28.06 0.47
N ILE A 510 10.60 28.05 1.56
CA ILE A 510 9.16 27.79 1.52
C ILE A 510 8.48 29.11 1.13
N PRO A 511 7.71 29.17 0.02
CA PRO A 511 7.07 30.41 -0.40
C PRO A 511 6.02 30.87 0.61
N TYR A 512 5.83 32.18 0.72
CA TYR A 512 4.76 32.74 1.56
C TYR A 512 3.41 32.66 0.84
N ASP A 513 2.39 32.22 1.57
CA ASP A 513 0.98 32.23 1.16
C ASP A 513 0.12 32.29 2.44
N GLU A 514 -0.82 33.24 2.52
CA GLU A 514 -1.69 33.43 3.69
C GLU A 514 -2.58 32.21 4.00
N SER A 515 -2.89 31.41 2.97
CA SER A 515 -3.65 30.16 3.08
C SER A 515 -2.80 28.97 3.52
N MET A 516 -1.49 29.16 3.68
CA MET A 516 -0.56 28.08 3.95
C MET A 516 -0.73 27.55 5.38
N GLY A 517 -0.92 26.24 5.46
CA GLY A 517 -0.93 25.48 6.69
C GLY A 517 0.08 24.34 6.66
N VAL A 518 0.52 23.93 7.85
CA VAL A 518 1.37 22.78 8.07
C VAL A 518 0.68 21.79 9.00
N LEU A 519 0.70 20.53 8.59
CA LEU A 519 0.47 19.37 9.42
C LEU A 519 1.83 18.74 9.67
N GLN A 520 2.18 18.46 10.92
CA GLN A 520 3.40 17.70 11.21
C GLN A 520 3.21 16.84 12.46
N THR A 521 3.78 15.64 12.46
CA THR A 521 3.69 14.69 13.58
C THR A 521 5.05 14.47 14.21
N ILE A 522 5.15 14.57 15.53
CA ILE A 522 6.37 14.29 16.29
C ILE A 522 6.09 13.27 17.39
N ARG A 523 7.14 12.58 17.85
CA ARG A 523 7.09 11.85 19.12
C ARG A 523 6.83 12.83 20.25
N ASN A 524 5.95 12.43 21.16
CA ASN A 524 5.59 13.28 22.28
C ASN A 524 6.79 13.40 23.25
N PRO A 525 7.31 14.62 23.51
CA PRO A 525 8.48 14.80 24.37
C PRO A 525 8.19 14.49 25.85
N TRP A 526 6.92 14.50 26.27
CA TRP A 526 6.49 14.11 27.61
C TRP A 526 6.28 12.59 27.73
N ASN A 527 6.13 11.86 26.62
CA ASN A 527 6.03 10.41 26.56
C ASN A 527 6.29 9.88 25.14
N GLU A 528 7.50 9.39 24.88
CA GLU A 528 7.95 9.01 23.52
C GLU A 528 7.19 7.84 22.87
N LYS A 529 6.35 7.13 23.63
CA LYS A 529 5.42 6.09 23.12
C LYS A 529 4.15 6.66 22.47
N ASN A 530 3.89 7.95 22.66
CA ASN A 530 2.74 8.67 22.11
C ASN A 530 3.21 9.76 21.14
N TYR A 531 2.26 10.37 20.46
CA TYR A 531 2.54 11.31 19.37
C TYR A 531 1.80 12.63 19.57
N ILE A 532 2.37 13.68 18.99
CA ILE A 532 1.75 15.00 18.87
C ILE A 532 1.66 15.34 17.39
N MET A 533 0.48 15.67 16.92
CA MET A 533 0.28 16.28 15.61
C MET A 533 0.00 17.76 15.79
N VAL A 534 0.68 18.62 15.04
CA VAL A 534 0.43 20.06 14.99
C VAL A 534 -0.27 20.37 13.68
N LEU A 535 -1.43 21.02 13.76
CA LEU A 535 -2.18 21.59 12.64
C LEU A 535 -2.22 23.11 12.83
N ALA A 536 -1.43 23.82 12.04
CA ALA A 536 -1.24 25.25 12.22
C ALA A 536 -0.90 25.93 10.90
N GLY A 537 -1.45 27.12 10.66
CA GLY A 537 -1.09 27.96 9.52
C GLY A 537 -0.38 29.24 9.91
N LEU A 538 0.13 29.93 8.89
CA LEU A 538 0.62 31.30 9.03
C LEU A 538 -0.50 32.25 9.49
N THR A 539 -1.74 31.90 9.14
CA THR A 539 -2.97 32.55 9.58
C THR A 539 -3.95 31.51 10.12
N ARG A 540 -5.02 31.96 10.80
CA ARG A 540 -6.14 31.09 11.20
C ARG A 540 -6.82 30.41 10.00
N TYR A 541 -6.83 31.07 8.84
CA TYR A 541 -7.36 30.48 7.60
C TYR A 541 -6.48 29.33 7.11
N GLY A 542 -5.15 29.48 7.19
CA GLY A 542 -4.21 28.39 6.93
C GLY A 542 -4.37 27.21 7.89
N THR A 543 -4.61 27.47 9.19
CA THR A 543 -4.92 26.42 10.18
C THR A 543 -6.16 25.62 9.79
N LYS A 544 -7.25 26.30 9.40
CA LYS A 544 -8.48 25.62 8.93
C LYS A 544 -8.28 24.93 7.58
N ASN A 545 -7.46 25.49 6.69
CA ASN A 545 -7.18 24.89 5.40
C ASN A 545 -6.47 23.54 5.58
N ILE A 546 -5.41 23.48 6.39
CA ILE A 546 -4.69 22.22 6.62
C ILE A 546 -5.51 21.21 7.42
N SER A 547 -6.36 21.64 8.36
CA SER A 547 -7.23 20.71 9.11
C SER A 547 -8.25 19.99 8.22
N LYS A 548 -8.55 20.53 7.03
CA LYS A 548 -9.38 19.91 5.99
C LYS A 548 -8.60 19.10 4.97
N ASN A 549 -7.28 19.21 4.96
CA ASN A 549 -6.37 18.62 3.97
C ASN A 549 -5.38 17.66 4.63
N LEU A 550 -5.86 16.88 5.60
CA LEU A 550 -5.05 15.95 6.40
C LEU A 550 -4.38 14.90 5.52
N ASN A 551 -3.19 14.49 5.93
CA ASN A 551 -2.48 13.37 5.35
C ASN A 551 -1.72 12.65 6.48
N PHE A 552 -2.17 11.44 6.83
CA PHE A 552 -1.60 10.66 7.94
C PHE A 552 -0.43 9.77 7.52
N ILE A 553 -0.16 9.64 6.21
CA ILE A 553 0.87 8.76 5.64
C ILE A 553 2.17 9.51 5.32
N VAL A 554 2.35 10.70 5.90
CA VAL A 554 3.56 11.52 5.83
C VAL A 554 3.93 12.02 7.22
N SER A 555 5.19 12.40 7.41
CA SER A 555 5.61 13.04 8.66
C SER A 555 5.09 14.46 8.75
N TYR A 556 5.14 15.20 7.64
CA TYR A 556 4.51 16.51 7.52
C TYR A 556 3.96 16.76 6.11
N LYS A 557 3.03 17.73 6.05
CA LYS A 557 2.47 18.30 4.83
C LYS A 557 2.38 19.81 4.98
N ILE A 558 2.95 20.56 4.04
CA ILE A 558 2.69 21.98 3.86
C ILE A 558 1.73 22.12 2.69
N PHE A 559 0.64 22.87 2.89
CA PHE A 559 -0.42 23.02 1.91
C PHE A 559 -0.92 24.46 1.86
N GLY A 560 -0.87 25.06 0.67
CA GLY A 560 -1.39 26.39 0.33
C GLY A 560 -2.00 26.40 -1.06
N GLY A 561 -2.24 27.58 -1.64
CA GLY A 561 -2.97 27.74 -2.90
C GLY A 561 -2.37 26.93 -4.07
N ASN A 562 -1.08 27.16 -4.36
CA ASN A 562 -0.36 26.49 -5.45
C ASN A 562 0.88 25.71 -4.96
N TYR A 563 0.97 25.44 -3.67
CA TYR A 563 2.13 24.81 -3.06
C TYR A 563 1.70 23.62 -2.21
N THR A 564 2.16 22.43 -2.59
CA THR A 564 1.99 21.21 -1.79
C THR A 564 3.35 20.56 -1.61
N GLU A 565 3.82 20.52 -0.38
CA GLU A 565 5.03 19.83 -0.01
C GLU A 565 4.70 18.72 0.98
N LEU A 566 5.28 17.55 0.75
CA LEU A 566 5.18 16.37 1.59
C LEU A 566 6.57 16.04 2.10
N GLY A 567 6.67 15.51 3.31
CA GLY A 567 7.96 15.01 3.72
C GLY A 567 7.95 14.07 4.90
N PHE A 568 9.15 13.55 5.13
CA PHE A 568 9.41 12.44 6.02
C PHE A 568 10.61 12.78 6.88
N TYR A 569 10.58 12.34 8.12
CA TYR A 569 11.74 12.41 9.01
C TYR A 569 11.66 11.30 10.04
N LYS A 570 12.81 10.94 10.58
CA LYS A 570 12.96 9.95 11.63
C LYS A 570 13.26 10.65 12.95
N GLN A 571 12.77 10.08 14.04
CA GLN A 571 13.08 10.56 15.39
C GLN A 571 13.50 9.37 16.23
N TYR A 572 14.81 9.24 16.42
CA TYR A 572 15.44 8.30 17.33
C TYR A 572 16.46 9.04 18.19
N LYS A 573 16.58 8.64 19.46
CA LYS A 573 17.70 9.08 20.29
C LYS A 573 18.90 8.17 19.97
N GLY A 574 20.04 8.78 19.67
CA GLY A 574 21.30 8.12 19.32
C GLY A 574 21.77 7.10 20.36
#